data_AF-A0A855FVE0-F1
#
_entry.id   AF-A0A855FVE0-F1
#
_cell.length_a   1.000
_cell.length_b   1.000
_cell.length_c   1.000
_cell.angle_alpha   90.00
_cell.angle_beta   90.00
_cell.angle_gamma   90.00
#
_symmetry.space_group_name_H-M   'P 1'
#
loop_
_entity.id
_entity.type
_entity.pdbx_description
1 polymer ?
#
loop_
_entity_poly.entity_id
_entity_poly.type
_entity_poly.pdbx_seq_one_letter_code
_entity_poly.pdbx_strand_id
1 'polypeptide(L)'
;MNANLTWWGGCRWTGSSPHPLINIFNFFTFNIMSKEKIKNLDLNYSWFKPRRYLHFDKPLTKGFNKEQNNVNLNNHFFHLIGLESTIQSKSDISSKVVAHQFLPFIQFETKTPRLQRLNDCRAVKKLPPKIRNISYASHKDSFIYSYYAYILGKKYEDRLIREELQNNILAFRKIRLDGDSSIGKSNIHFAKDAFDLIKQQESCFCLCLDIKKFFDNLNHDVLKDAWLNVLDIYSGKLPADHYAIYKSLSRYSYVKLDDALHALNISRTMLRRRKQKRAGRYVNEPLISLCKHATEFRNRISNANLIRVNYHKGIPQGSPLSGLLANIYMLEFDIASKRYLENFNAMYFRYCDDILIIIPGDNVQLLKDIQNYISQLVKSQKLQIQESKTEIVFFKKIDNHIKIVMPMLEKDNIMGMSISKKGYLQYLGMIFDGERAIIRPGSISRFYKKLHKAKKLAIKSKDKNRDDILYKHKLYSRYSHLGHRNFVSYVKRASQHFEDHRIKRQVRNHFKKI
;
A
#
# COMPACT_ATOMS: atom_id res chain seq x y z
N MET A 1 -12.59 -3.02 3.03
CA MET A 1 -11.94 -2.00 2.16
C MET A 1 -10.59 -1.63 2.78
N ASN A 2 -9.48 -2.03 2.18
CA ASN A 2 -8.20 -2.02 2.91
C ASN A 2 -7.60 -0.62 2.98
N ALA A 3 -7.32 -0.17 4.20
CA ALA A 3 -6.69 1.11 4.49
C ALA A 3 -5.17 1.04 4.33
N ASN A 4 -4.69 0.53 3.19
CA ASN A 4 -3.27 0.52 2.85
C ASN A 4 -2.76 1.98 2.81
N LEU A 5 -2.02 2.38 3.85
CA LEU A 5 -1.45 3.72 3.99
C LEU A 5 -0.20 3.89 3.12
N THR A 6 -0.34 3.61 1.81
CA THR A 6 0.67 3.93 0.80
C THR A 6 0.81 5.44 0.69
N TRP A 7 2.00 5.91 1.05
CA TRP A 7 2.32 7.32 1.21
C TRP A 7 2.20 8.08 -0.11
N TRP A 8 1.62 9.29 -0.06
CA TRP A 8 1.78 10.29 -1.12
C TRP A 8 2.58 11.50 -0.64
N GLY A 9 3.23 12.16 -1.61
CA GLY A 9 4.25 13.18 -1.40
C GLY A 9 3.76 14.46 -0.70
N GLY A 10 4.72 15.21 -0.15
CA GLY A 10 4.43 16.48 0.53
C GLY A 10 4.23 17.63 -0.45
N CYS A 11 3.00 18.13 -0.56
CA CYS A 11 2.73 19.42 -1.20
C CYS A 11 3.49 20.55 -0.48
N ARG A 12 4.04 21.50 -1.24
CA ARG A 12 4.34 22.88 -0.84
C ARG A 12 3.68 23.81 -1.87
N TRP A 13 3.17 24.96 -1.46
CA TRP A 13 2.38 25.87 -2.30
C TRP A 13 2.48 27.30 -1.74
N THR A 14 2.62 28.34 -2.58
CA THR A 14 2.67 29.77 -2.17
C THR A 14 2.39 30.74 -3.36
N GLY A 15 1.71 31.87 -3.10
CA GLY A 15 1.44 33.05 -3.96
C GLY A 15 0.53 32.82 -5.17
N SER A 16 -0.31 33.75 -5.65
CA SER A 16 -0.74 35.13 -5.24
C SER A 16 -1.61 35.70 -6.41
N SER A 17 -2.29 36.86 -6.44
CA SER A 17 -3.02 37.83 -5.57
C SER A 17 -3.53 38.98 -6.53
N PRO A 18 -4.37 40.00 -6.19
CA PRO A 18 -5.10 40.35 -4.97
C PRO A 18 -6.65 40.50 -5.20
N HIS A 19 -7.22 41.72 -5.15
CA HIS A 19 -8.66 42.11 -5.21
C HIS A 19 -8.85 43.51 -5.87
N PRO A 20 -10.08 43.96 -6.23
CA PRO A 20 -10.96 44.72 -5.30
C PRO A 20 -12.39 44.14 -5.15
N LEU A 21 -13.36 44.93 -4.66
CA LEU A 21 -14.68 44.51 -4.16
C LEU A 21 -15.84 45.02 -5.04
N ILE A 22 -16.73 44.12 -5.46
CA ILE A 22 -18.17 44.40 -5.69
C ILE A 22 -18.96 43.21 -5.12
N ASN A 23 -20.10 43.49 -4.49
CA ASN A 23 -20.97 42.50 -3.86
C ASN A 23 -22.01 41.94 -4.85
N ILE A 24 -22.70 40.85 -4.44
CA ILE A 24 -23.89 40.21 -5.05
C ILE A 24 -23.60 38.91 -5.85
N PHE A 25 -23.80 37.80 -5.15
CA PHE A 25 -24.25 36.46 -5.56
C PHE A 25 -23.49 35.64 -6.62
N ASN A 26 -23.61 34.31 -6.46
CA ASN A 26 -23.20 33.26 -7.39
C ASN A 26 -21.70 33.21 -7.78
N PHE A 27 -20.84 32.74 -6.86
CA PHE A 27 -19.92 31.62 -7.19
C PHE A 27 -19.35 30.91 -5.95
N PHE A 28 -19.11 29.60 -6.09
CA PHE A 28 -18.36 28.71 -5.16
C PHE A 28 -18.88 28.42 -3.74
N THR A 29 -20.19 28.51 -3.51
CA THR A 29 -20.86 27.60 -2.56
C THR A 29 -21.05 26.20 -3.20
N PHE A 30 -19.98 25.44 -3.41
CA PHE A 30 -20.12 23.99 -3.62
C PHE A 30 -20.39 23.30 -2.27
N ASN A 31 -21.63 23.51 -1.81
CA ASN A 31 -22.17 23.01 -0.57
C ASN A 31 -22.36 21.48 -0.62
N ILE A 32 -22.81 20.90 0.49
CA ILE A 32 -23.16 19.48 0.61
C ILE A 32 -24.39 19.19 -0.26
N MET A 33 -24.18 18.86 -1.53
CA MET A 33 -25.17 18.10 -2.29
C MET A 33 -25.22 16.66 -1.75
N SER A 34 -26.42 16.11 -1.67
CA SER A 34 -26.67 14.84 -1.01
C SER A 34 -25.96 13.66 -1.69
N LYS A 35 -25.77 12.57 -0.92
CA LYS A 35 -25.22 11.32 -1.45
C LYS A 35 -26.10 10.69 -2.54
N GLU A 36 -27.38 11.07 -2.67
CA GLU A 36 -28.28 10.52 -3.69
C GLU A 36 -27.97 11.04 -5.10
N LYS A 37 -27.76 12.35 -5.30
CA LYS A 37 -27.43 12.88 -6.65
C LYS A 37 -26.00 12.58 -7.12
N ILE A 38 -25.22 11.83 -6.33
CA ILE A 38 -23.91 11.27 -6.72
C ILE A 38 -24.00 9.76 -7.05
N LYS A 39 -25.17 9.11 -6.88
CA LYS A 39 -25.37 7.71 -7.32
C LYS A 39 -25.39 7.54 -8.84
N ASN A 40 -25.86 8.54 -9.59
CA ASN A 40 -26.21 8.37 -11.01
C ASN A 40 -25.13 8.94 -11.94
N LEU A 41 -24.01 8.21 -12.07
CA LEU A 41 -23.05 8.15 -13.20
C LEU A 41 -21.75 7.45 -12.72
N ASP A 42 -21.92 6.19 -12.28
CA ASP A 42 -20.81 5.28 -12.02
C ASP A 42 -20.59 4.36 -13.23
N LEU A 43 -19.40 4.42 -13.82
CA LEU A 43 -18.89 3.33 -14.65
C LEU A 43 -18.69 2.14 -13.70
N ASN A 44 -19.62 1.18 -13.73
CA ASN A 44 -20.01 0.40 -12.55
C ASN A 44 -19.03 -0.73 -12.15
N TYR A 45 -17.76 -0.59 -12.49
CA TYR A 45 -16.67 -1.52 -12.20
C TYR A 45 -16.21 -1.39 -10.74
N SER A 46 -16.89 -2.08 -9.84
CA SER A 46 -16.58 -2.13 -8.39
C SER A 46 -15.12 -2.51 -8.05
N TRP A 47 -14.42 -3.16 -8.98
CA TRP A 47 -13.01 -3.53 -8.92
C TRP A 47 -12.03 -2.42 -9.39
N PHE A 48 -12.45 -1.48 -10.24
CA PHE A 48 -11.58 -0.42 -10.75
C PHE A 48 -11.61 0.84 -9.89
N LYS A 49 -10.48 1.58 -9.88
CA LYS A 49 -10.36 2.91 -9.24
C LYS A 49 -9.47 3.81 -10.10
N PRO A 50 -10.03 4.79 -10.83
CA PRO A 50 -9.27 5.70 -11.69
C PRO A 50 -8.05 6.30 -10.99
N ARG A 51 -6.90 6.23 -11.67
CA ARG A 51 -5.65 6.88 -11.23
C ARG A 51 -5.63 8.34 -11.69
N ARG A 52 -4.90 9.18 -10.96
CA ARG A 52 -4.75 10.64 -11.20
C ARG A 52 -3.32 11.12 -10.93
N TYR A 53 -2.35 10.24 -11.12
CA TYR A 53 -0.93 10.61 -11.16
C TYR A 53 -0.58 11.07 -12.58
N LEU A 54 0.58 11.70 -12.76
CA LEU A 54 1.07 12.00 -14.09
C LEU A 54 1.66 10.75 -14.73
N HIS A 55 1.29 10.47 -15.98
CA HIS A 55 1.92 9.46 -16.82
C HIS A 55 2.05 9.94 -18.27
N PHE A 56 2.65 9.13 -19.14
CA PHE A 56 2.78 9.42 -20.56
C PHE A 56 1.43 9.40 -21.29
N ASP A 57 0.45 8.65 -20.79
CA ASP A 57 -0.95 8.67 -21.25
C ASP A 57 -1.85 9.58 -20.40
N LYS A 58 -3.06 9.85 -20.91
CA LYS A 58 -4.08 10.64 -20.21
C LYS A 58 -4.83 9.75 -19.20
N PRO A 59 -5.20 10.26 -18.01
CA PRO A 59 -6.07 9.57 -17.07
C PRO A 59 -7.41 9.18 -17.68
N LEU A 60 -7.88 7.98 -17.34
CA LEU A 60 -9.21 7.51 -17.67
C LEU A 60 -10.24 8.30 -16.83
N THR A 61 -10.79 9.36 -17.42
CA THR A 61 -11.77 10.25 -16.78
C THR A 61 -13.16 9.60 -16.73
N LYS A 62 -13.93 9.88 -15.67
CA LYS A 62 -15.38 9.62 -15.60
C LYS A 62 -16.13 10.65 -16.47
N GLY A 63 -15.83 10.67 -17.77
CA GLY A 63 -16.20 11.75 -18.66
C GLY A 63 -15.34 11.69 -19.91
N PHE A 64 -15.74 10.80 -20.82
CA PHE A 64 -15.65 11.01 -22.26
C PHE A 64 -17.10 11.20 -22.73
N ASN A 65 -17.31 12.18 -23.59
CA ASN A 65 -18.58 12.57 -24.24
C ASN A 65 -19.77 12.82 -23.31
N LYS A 66 -20.13 14.09 -23.12
CA LYS A 66 -21.41 14.51 -22.50
C LYS A 66 -22.55 14.64 -23.53
N GLU A 67 -22.26 14.25 -24.78
CA GLU A 67 -23.06 14.50 -25.99
C GLU A 67 -23.53 13.21 -26.67
N GLN A 68 -23.21 12.05 -26.09
CA GLN A 68 -23.71 10.73 -26.52
C GLN A 68 -24.35 10.01 -25.32
N ASN A 69 -25.58 10.41 -25.02
CA ASN A 69 -26.46 9.63 -24.13
C ASN A 69 -26.85 8.31 -24.83
N ASN A 70 -27.24 7.31 -24.04
CA ASN A 70 -27.68 5.98 -24.48
C ASN A 70 -26.59 5.10 -25.15
N VAL A 71 -25.46 4.89 -24.46
CA VAL A 71 -24.56 3.75 -24.74
C VAL A 71 -24.45 2.86 -23.50
N ASN A 72 -24.54 1.54 -23.69
CA ASN A 72 -24.67 0.57 -22.61
C ASN A 72 -23.41 0.47 -21.73
N LEU A 73 -23.58 0.33 -20.40
CA LEU A 73 -22.54 0.51 -19.39
C LEU A 73 -21.33 -0.43 -19.52
N ASN A 74 -21.50 -1.59 -20.16
CA ASN A 74 -20.40 -2.51 -20.44
C ASN A 74 -19.38 -1.94 -21.45
N ASN A 75 -19.81 -1.09 -22.39
CA ASN A 75 -19.00 -0.64 -23.53
C ASN A 75 -17.79 0.22 -23.12
N HIS A 76 -17.78 0.77 -21.90
CA HIS A 76 -16.71 1.65 -21.43
C HIS A 76 -15.40 0.93 -21.08
N PHE A 77 -15.40 -0.37 -20.77
CA PHE A 77 -14.15 -1.14 -20.69
C PHE A 77 -13.46 -1.18 -22.05
N PHE A 78 -14.26 -1.48 -23.07
CA PHE A 78 -13.82 -1.77 -24.43
C PHE A 78 -13.30 -0.51 -25.14
N HIS A 79 -14.06 0.60 -25.12
CA HIS A 79 -13.63 1.85 -25.77
C HIS A 79 -12.27 2.35 -25.26
N LEU A 80 -11.96 2.19 -23.97
CA LEU A 80 -10.69 2.64 -23.38
C LEU A 80 -9.47 1.82 -23.85
N ILE A 81 -9.66 0.57 -24.28
CA ILE A 81 -8.61 -0.28 -24.88
C ILE A 81 -8.67 -0.34 -26.42
N GLY A 82 -9.42 0.56 -27.06
CA GLY A 82 -9.50 0.63 -28.53
C GLY A 82 -10.35 -0.48 -29.13
N LEU A 83 -11.58 -0.61 -28.62
CA LEU A 83 -12.62 -1.48 -29.16
C LEU A 83 -13.88 -0.65 -29.39
N GLU A 84 -14.46 -0.82 -30.57
CA GLU A 84 -15.81 -0.38 -30.87
C GLU A 84 -16.83 -1.29 -30.17
N SER A 85 -18.12 -0.97 -30.27
CA SER A 85 -19.19 -1.54 -29.44
C SER A 85 -19.56 -3.01 -29.72
N THR A 86 -18.73 -3.73 -30.49
CA THR A 86 -18.96 -5.08 -31.01
C THR A 86 -17.94 -6.08 -30.46
N ILE A 87 -18.14 -6.48 -29.20
CA ILE A 87 -17.55 -7.69 -28.63
C ILE A 87 -18.67 -8.55 -28.05
N GLN A 88 -18.58 -9.86 -28.28
CA GLN A 88 -19.54 -10.85 -27.81
C GLN A 88 -18.90 -11.89 -26.87
N SER A 89 -17.56 -11.96 -26.75
CA SER A 89 -16.88 -13.06 -26.06
C SER A 89 -15.75 -12.66 -25.10
N LYS A 90 -15.31 -13.62 -24.28
CA LYS A 90 -14.11 -13.53 -23.43
C LYS A 90 -12.82 -13.57 -24.25
N SER A 91 -12.82 -14.30 -25.37
CA SER A 91 -11.69 -14.48 -26.30
C SER A 91 -11.14 -13.14 -26.79
N ASP A 92 -12.05 -12.22 -27.11
CA ASP A 92 -11.73 -10.92 -27.71
C ASP A 92 -10.90 -10.04 -26.77
N ILE A 93 -11.15 -10.13 -25.45
CA ILE A 93 -10.37 -9.45 -24.41
C ILE A 93 -8.95 -10.01 -24.36
N SER A 94 -8.81 -11.34 -24.36
CA SER A 94 -7.50 -11.99 -24.31
C SER A 94 -6.66 -11.64 -25.56
N SER A 95 -7.23 -11.70 -26.76
CA SER A 95 -6.55 -11.29 -28.00
C SER A 95 -6.10 -9.82 -27.97
N LYS A 96 -6.94 -8.91 -27.46
CA LYS A 96 -6.59 -7.49 -27.31
C LYS A 96 -5.48 -7.26 -26.27
N VAL A 97 -5.42 -8.06 -25.21
CA VAL A 97 -4.35 -8.00 -24.19
C VAL A 97 -3.02 -8.56 -24.72
N VAL A 98 -3.06 -9.60 -25.55
CA VAL A 98 -1.87 -10.13 -26.26
C VAL A 98 -1.26 -9.08 -27.19
N ALA A 99 -2.11 -8.34 -27.92
CA ALA A 99 -1.68 -7.27 -28.82
C ALA A 99 -1.34 -5.93 -28.12
N HIS A 100 -1.58 -5.80 -26.81
CA HIS A 100 -1.46 -4.52 -26.11
C HIS A 100 0.01 -4.14 -25.80
N GLN A 101 0.40 -2.94 -26.25
CA GLN A 101 1.73 -2.39 -26.00
C GLN A 101 1.77 -1.67 -24.65
N PHE A 102 2.20 -2.39 -23.60
CA PHE A 102 2.40 -1.84 -22.26
C PHE A 102 3.44 -0.71 -22.27
N LEU A 103 3.11 0.43 -21.66
CA LEU A 103 4.00 1.57 -21.55
C LEU A 103 5.00 1.40 -20.39
N PRO A 104 6.21 1.99 -20.48
CA PRO A 104 7.17 1.92 -19.38
C PRO A 104 6.63 2.63 -18.14
N PHE A 105 6.83 2.00 -16.99
CA PHE A 105 6.45 2.55 -15.69
C PHE A 105 7.20 3.85 -15.39
N ILE A 106 6.54 4.83 -14.75
CA ILE A 106 7.23 5.99 -14.21
C ILE A 106 7.73 5.65 -12.80
N GLN A 107 9.05 5.62 -12.64
CA GLN A 107 9.70 5.27 -11.38
C GLN A 107 10.24 6.50 -10.65
N PHE A 108 10.07 6.56 -9.32
CA PHE A 108 10.65 7.60 -8.48
C PHE A 108 11.01 7.08 -7.08
N GLU A 109 12.01 7.70 -6.47
CA GLU A 109 12.54 7.30 -5.16
C GLU A 109 11.79 7.98 -3.99
N THR A 110 11.30 7.19 -3.05
CA THR A 110 10.76 7.68 -1.78
C THR A 110 11.76 7.48 -0.64
N LYS A 111 12.36 8.57 -0.16
CA LYS A 111 13.40 8.54 0.88
C LYS A 111 12.82 8.82 2.27
N THR A 112 12.84 7.81 3.15
CA THR A 112 12.38 7.93 4.54
C THR A 112 13.59 8.07 5.48
N PRO A 113 13.80 9.23 6.14
CA PRO A 113 14.94 9.40 7.05
C PRO A 113 14.82 8.47 8.26
N ARG A 114 15.95 7.85 8.64
CA ARG A 114 16.06 7.01 9.85
C ARG A 114 16.91 7.74 10.89
N LEU A 115 16.54 7.57 12.16
CA LEU A 115 17.22 8.10 13.33
C LEU A 115 17.24 7.01 14.40
N GLN A 116 18.35 6.87 15.11
CA GLN A 116 18.51 6.01 16.26
C GLN A 116 18.90 6.88 17.44
N ARG A 117 18.17 6.80 18.56
CA ARG A 117 18.63 7.39 19.82
C ARG A 117 19.80 6.53 20.32
N LEU A 118 20.87 7.17 20.75
CA LEU A 118 21.94 6.50 21.48
C LEU A 118 21.53 6.44 22.96
N ASN A 119 21.94 5.39 23.67
CA ASN A 119 21.61 5.26 25.09
C ASN A 119 22.22 6.43 25.90
N ASP A 120 21.60 6.70 27.05
CA ASP A 120 22.10 7.54 28.15
C ASP A 120 22.35 9.03 27.86
N CYS A 121 22.24 9.44 26.59
CA CYS A 121 22.29 10.82 26.14
C CYS A 121 21.00 11.25 25.42
N ARG A 122 20.88 12.57 25.18
CA ARG A 122 19.92 13.13 24.20
C ARG A 122 20.39 13.00 22.75
N ALA A 123 21.55 12.38 22.53
CA ALA A 123 22.20 12.19 21.23
C ALA A 123 21.41 11.25 20.30
N VAL A 124 21.47 11.54 18.99
CA VAL A 124 20.72 10.81 17.96
C VAL A 124 21.61 10.54 16.75
N LYS A 125 21.98 9.27 16.55
CA LYS A 125 22.70 8.81 15.35
C LYS A 125 21.77 8.88 14.14
N LYS A 126 22.18 9.65 13.13
CA LYS A 126 21.51 9.73 11.83
C LYS A 126 21.86 8.48 11.03
N LEU A 127 20.85 7.67 10.67
CA LEU A 127 21.03 6.44 9.91
C LEU A 127 20.73 6.67 8.41
N PRO A 128 21.29 5.84 7.50
CA PRO A 128 20.95 5.88 6.08
C PRO A 128 19.42 5.86 5.85
N PRO A 129 18.88 6.69 4.94
CA PRO A 129 17.45 6.74 4.68
C PRO A 129 16.95 5.43 4.07
N LYS A 130 15.78 4.92 4.49
CA LYS A 130 15.11 3.82 3.77
C LYS A 130 14.56 4.39 2.47
N ILE A 131 15.22 4.07 1.37
CA ILE A 131 14.77 4.31 -0.01
C ILE A 131 13.75 3.21 -0.38
N ARG A 132 12.76 3.55 -1.22
CA ARG A 132 11.96 2.60 -2.01
C ARG A 132 11.70 3.20 -3.39
N ASN A 133 11.78 2.37 -4.42
CA ASN A 133 11.52 2.77 -5.80
C ASN A 133 10.03 2.48 -6.08
N ILE A 134 9.22 3.53 -6.16
CA ILE A 134 7.80 3.41 -6.48
C ILE A 134 7.64 3.54 -8.00
N SER A 135 6.94 2.61 -8.62
CA SER A 135 6.76 2.52 -10.07
C SER A 135 5.27 2.58 -10.41
N TYR A 136 4.83 3.60 -11.14
CA TYR A 136 3.45 3.75 -11.61
C TYR A 136 3.30 3.33 -13.07
N ALA A 137 2.35 2.43 -13.31
CA ALA A 137 1.90 2.03 -14.65
C ALA A 137 1.23 3.19 -15.39
N SER A 138 1.01 3.07 -16.70
CA SER A 138 0.12 4.00 -17.40
C SER A 138 -1.32 3.85 -16.92
N HIS A 139 -2.20 4.79 -17.29
CA HIS A 139 -3.60 4.72 -16.90
C HIS A 139 -4.33 3.58 -17.60
N LYS A 140 -4.01 3.30 -18.88
CA LYS A 140 -4.48 2.09 -19.60
C LYS A 140 -3.92 0.80 -18.98
N ASP A 141 -2.62 0.72 -18.73
CA ASP A 141 -2.01 -0.47 -18.12
C ASP A 141 -2.57 -0.70 -16.70
N SER A 142 -2.76 0.36 -15.92
CA SER A 142 -3.41 0.31 -14.60
C SER A 142 -4.89 -0.10 -14.65
N PHE A 143 -5.55 -0.08 -15.81
CA PHE A 143 -6.90 -0.62 -15.99
C PHE A 143 -6.83 -2.13 -16.25
N ILE A 144 -5.98 -2.56 -17.20
CA ILE A 144 -5.71 -3.98 -17.50
C ILE A 144 -5.23 -4.72 -16.24
N TYR A 145 -4.21 -4.20 -15.54
CA TYR A 145 -3.73 -4.77 -14.27
C TYR A 145 -4.83 -4.82 -13.20
N SER A 146 -5.77 -3.87 -13.18
CA SER A 146 -6.90 -3.92 -12.23
C SER A 146 -7.95 -4.97 -12.60
N TYR A 147 -8.16 -5.23 -13.90
CA TYR A 147 -9.06 -6.29 -14.38
C TYR A 147 -8.47 -7.69 -14.10
N TYR A 148 -7.20 -7.91 -14.42
CA TYR A 148 -6.54 -9.19 -14.10
C TYR A 148 -6.41 -9.41 -12.59
N ALA A 149 -6.22 -8.36 -11.79
CA ALA A 149 -6.31 -8.46 -10.32
C ALA A 149 -7.72 -8.82 -9.81
N TYR A 150 -8.78 -8.56 -10.58
CA TYR A 150 -10.15 -8.98 -10.24
C TYR A 150 -10.40 -10.45 -10.61
N ILE A 151 -10.10 -10.87 -11.85
CA ILE A 151 -10.37 -12.25 -12.28
C ILE A 151 -9.43 -13.27 -11.62
N LEU A 152 -8.14 -12.96 -11.51
CA LEU A 152 -7.16 -13.79 -10.79
C LEU A 152 -7.38 -13.71 -9.27
N GLY A 153 -7.89 -12.58 -8.78
CA GLY A 153 -8.22 -12.38 -7.38
C GLY A 153 -9.29 -13.35 -6.88
N LYS A 154 -10.33 -13.64 -7.68
CA LYS A 154 -11.32 -14.68 -7.37
C LYS A 154 -10.64 -16.04 -7.21
N LYS A 155 -9.95 -16.49 -8.26
CA LYS A 155 -9.25 -17.79 -8.28
C LYS A 155 -8.26 -17.97 -7.13
N TYR A 156 -7.57 -16.91 -6.72
CA TYR A 156 -6.71 -16.94 -5.53
C TYR A 156 -7.50 -17.09 -4.23
N GLU A 157 -8.61 -16.37 -4.05
CA GLU A 157 -9.49 -16.55 -2.87
C GLU A 157 -10.11 -17.97 -2.86
N ASP A 158 -10.53 -18.50 -4.02
CA ASP A 158 -11.03 -19.89 -4.16
C ASP A 158 -9.95 -20.92 -3.77
N ARG A 159 -8.69 -20.68 -4.14
CA ARG A 159 -7.53 -21.51 -3.77
C ARG A 159 -7.21 -21.40 -2.27
N LEU A 160 -7.32 -20.22 -1.68
CA LEU A 160 -7.14 -20.03 -0.23
C LEU A 160 -8.24 -20.72 0.60
N ILE A 161 -9.48 -20.79 0.10
CA ILE A 161 -10.57 -21.53 0.78
C ILE A 161 -10.30 -23.05 0.70
N ARG A 162 -9.89 -23.57 -0.47
CA ARG A 162 -9.53 -24.99 -0.65
C ARG A 162 -8.37 -25.46 0.25
N GLU A 163 -7.45 -24.57 0.60
CA GLU A 163 -6.30 -24.85 1.47
C GLU A 163 -6.49 -24.26 2.89
N GLU A 164 -7.71 -23.84 3.24
CA GLU A 164 -8.11 -23.28 4.54
C GLU A 164 -7.34 -22.02 5.03
N LEU A 165 -6.55 -21.41 4.16
CA LEU A 165 -5.68 -20.27 4.43
C LEU A 165 -6.42 -18.92 4.59
N GLN A 166 -7.76 -18.91 4.54
CA GLN A 166 -8.55 -17.67 4.58
C GLN A 166 -8.33 -16.82 5.84
N ASN A 167 -7.95 -17.43 6.96
CA ASN A 167 -7.70 -16.73 8.22
C ASN A 167 -6.21 -16.37 8.44
N ASN A 168 -5.29 -17.02 7.73
CA ASN A 168 -3.85 -16.81 7.87
C ASN A 168 -3.34 -15.64 7.02
N ILE A 169 -3.87 -15.46 5.80
CA ILE A 169 -3.30 -14.51 4.82
C ILE A 169 -4.07 -13.18 4.84
N LEU A 170 -3.48 -12.13 5.41
CA LEU A 170 -4.21 -10.92 5.82
C LEU A 170 -4.03 -9.71 4.89
N ALA A 171 -2.95 -9.67 4.11
CA ALA A 171 -2.65 -8.54 3.23
C ALA A 171 -3.42 -8.58 1.90
N PHE A 172 -3.70 -7.40 1.34
CA PHE A 172 -4.31 -7.13 0.02
C PHE A 172 -5.71 -7.70 -0.27
N ARG A 173 -6.18 -8.72 0.45
CA ARG A 173 -7.50 -9.38 0.33
C ARG A 173 -8.66 -8.56 0.90
N LYS A 174 -9.90 -8.80 0.46
CA LYS A 174 -11.11 -8.10 0.95
C LYS A 174 -11.86 -8.90 2.02
N ILE A 175 -11.17 -9.28 3.10
CA ILE A 175 -11.77 -9.94 4.27
C ILE A 175 -12.88 -9.04 4.83
N ARG A 176 -14.10 -9.58 4.97
CA ARG A 176 -15.28 -8.89 5.56
C ARG A 176 -15.11 -8.74 7.07
N LEU A 177 -16.03 -8.03 7.72
CA LEU A 177 -16.29 -8.19 9.15
C LEU A 177 -17.52 -9.08 9.31
N ASP A 178 -17.66 -9.67 10.49
CA ASP A 178 -18.77 -10.53 10.86
C ASP A 178 -20.04 -9.68 11.09
N GLY A 179 -21.20 -10.19 10.65
CA GLY A 179 -22.39 -9.37 10.40
C GLY A 179 -22.31 -8.58 9.08
N ASP A 180 -23.41 -8.51 8.31
CA ASP A 180 -23.37 -8.00 6.92
C ASP A 180 -23.03 -6.51 6.83
N SER A 181 -21.74 -6.25 6.65
CA SER A 181 -21.17 -4.93 6.66
C SER A 181 -20.33 -4.69 5.41
N SER A 182 -20.53 -3.53 4.78
CA SER A 182 -19.74 -3.09 3.62
C SER A 182 -18.27 -2.76 3.97
N ILE A 183 -17.93 -2.85 5.26
CA ILE A 183 -16.61 -2.64 5.85
C ILE A 183 -15.88 -4.00 5.87
N GLY A 184 -14.55 -3.97 5.89
CA GLY A 184 -13.75 -5.20 6.01
C GLY A 184 -12.73 -5.05 7.12
N LYS A 185 -12.20 -6.19 7.60
CA LYS A 185 -11.10 -6.19 8.58
C LYS A 185 -9.94 -5.30 8.10
N SER A 186 -9.20 -4.78 9.06
CA SER A 186 -8.07 -3.88 8.83
C SER A 186 -7.00 -4.13 9.88
N ASN A 187 -5.81 -3.56 9.71
CA ASN A 187 -4.64 -3.74 10.59
C ASN A 187 -4.91 -3.58 12.10
N ILE A 188 -5.95 -2.83 12.49
CA ILE A 188 -6.40 -2.70 13.88
C ILE A 188 -7.02 -4.01 14.39
N HIS A 189 -7.80 -4.71 13.56
CA HIS A 189 -8.53 -5.92 13.89
C HIS A 189 -7.57 -7.11 13.86
N PHE A 190 -6.82 -7.27 12.77
CA PHE A 190 -5.74 -8.27 12.66
C PHE A 190 -4.71 -8.19 13.81
N ALA A 191 -4.45 -7.01 14.36
CA ALA A 191 -3.62 -6.86 15.56
C ALA A 191 -4.36 -7.26 16.85
N LYS A 192 -5.66 -6.99 16.97
CA LYS A 192 -6.48 -7.43 18.10
C LYS A 192 -6.62 -8.95 18.11
N ASP A 193 -7.06 -9.52 16.99
CA ASP A 193 -7.20 -10.96 16.76
C ASP A 193 -5.94 -11.71 17.23
N ALA A 194 -4.75 -11.29 16.78
CA ALA A 194 -3.48 -11.87 17.20
C ALA A 194 -3.10 -11.63 18.67
N PHE A 195 -3.39 -10.46 19.25
CA PHE A 195 -3.06 -10.19 20.66
C PHE A 195 -4.01 -10.88 21.64
N ASP A 196 -5.27 -11.10 21.27
CA ASP A 196 -6.22 -11.82 22.12
C ASP A 196 -5.97 -13.33 22.07
N LEU A 197 -5.52 -13.89 20.94
CA LEU A 197 -4.99 -15.26 20.88
C LEU A 197 -3.79 -15.48 21.81
N ILE A 198 -2.88 -14.49 21.92
CA ILE A 198 -1.76 -14.54 22.89
C ILE A 198 -2.28 -14.53 24.34
N LYS A 199 -3.33 -13.76 24.64
CA LYS A 199 -3.92 -13.71 26.00
C LYS A 199 -4.57 -15.02 26.44
N GLN A 200 -4.95 -15.87 25.48
CA GLN A 200 -5.58 -17.17 25.73
C GLN A 200 -4.57 -18.29 26.02
N GLN A 201 -3.26 -18.07 25.81
CA GLN A 201 -2.22 -19.06 26.09
C GLN A 201 -1.73 -18.96 27.53
N GLU A 202 -1.46 -20.10 28.18
CA GLU A 202 -0.74 -20.11 29.48
C GLU A 202 0.73 -19.70 29.31
N SER A 203 1.36 -20.07 28.19
CA SER A 203 2.61 -19.49 27.69
C SER A 203 2.69 -19.63 26.17
N CYS A 204 3.44 -18.75 25.52
CA CYS A 204 3.74 -18.87 24.09
C CYS A 204 4.97 -18.07 23.64
N PHE A 205 5.63 -18.53 22.57
CA PHE A 205 6.58 -17.74 21.79
C PHE A 205 5.90 -17.07 20.60
N CYS A 206 6.07 -15.76 20.47
CA CYS A 206 5.70 -14.99 19.29
C CYS A 206 6.95 -14.73 18.43
N LEU A 207 7.01 -15.39 17.27
CA LEU A 207 8.06 -15.23 16.27
C LEU A 207 7.58 -14.30 15.15
N CYS A 208 8.15 -13.10 15.07
CA CYS A 208 7.92 -12.14 13.99
C CYS A 208 9.08 -12.17 12.98
N LEU A 209 8.77 -12.47 11.72
CA LEU A 209 9.72 -12.55 10.59
C LEU A 209 9.41 -11.44 9.55
N ASP A 210 10.44 -10.96 8.85
CA ASP A 210 10.33 -9.95 7.77
C ASP A 210 11.18 -10.39 6.57
N ILE A 211 10.66 -10.28 5.35
CA ILE A 211 11.37 -10.71 4.13
C ILE A 211 12.19 -9.57 3.52
N LYS A 212 13.50 -9.82 3.35
CA LYS A 212 14.49 -8.85 2.86
C LYS A 212 14.19 -8.38 1.44
N LYS A 213 13.77 -7.12 1.31
CA LYS A 213 13.38 -6.45 0.04
C LYS A 213 12.36 -7.24 -0.81
N PHE A 214 11.41 -7.93 -0.18
CA PHE A 214 10.44 -8.84 -0.81
C PHE A 214 10.07 -8.57 -2.29
N PHE A 215 9.37 -7.46 -2.59
CA PHE A 215 8.96 -7.09 -3.95
C PHE A 215 10.11 -6.94 -4.96
N ASP A 216 11.31 -6.58 -4.52
CA ASP A 216 12.50 -6.41 -5.36
C ASP A 216 13.26 -7.74 -5.57
N ASN A 217 12.82 -8.82 -4.93
CA ASN A 217 13.54 -10.09 -4.84
C ASN A 217 12.76 -11.32 -5.37
N LEU A 218 11.45 -11.22 -5.64
CA LEU A 218 10.63 -12.33 -6.14
C LEU A 218 11.24 -12.95 -7.41
N ASN A 219 11.53 -14.25 -7.42
CA ASN A 219 12.00 -14.94 -8.61
C ASN A 219 10.89 -15.06 -9.67
N HIS A 220 11.22 -14.88 -10.94
CA HIS A 220 10.20 -14.85 -11.99
C HIS A 220 9.61 -16.23 -12.28
N ASP A 221 10.41 -17.30 -12.20
CA ASP A 221 9.96 -18.68 -12.42
C ASP A 221 8.96 -19.12 -11.34
N VAL A 222 9.34 -18.99 -10.06
CA VAL A 222 8.45 -19.27 -8.91
C VAL A 222 7.14 -18.47 -9.00
N LEU A 223 7.20 -17.21 -9.45
CA LEU A 223 5.98 -16.42 -9.67
C LEU A 223 5.10 -16.97 -10.80
N LYS A 224 5.70 -17.45 -11.90
CA LYS A 224 4.98 -18.06 -13.02
C LYS A 224 4.29 -19.36 -12.59
N ASP A 225 4.98 -20.20 -11.84
CA ASP A 225 4.50 -21.53 -11.48
C ASP A 225 3.43 -21.45 -10.38
N ALA A 226 3.56 -20.53 -9.42
CA ALA A 226 2.48 -20.18 -8.49
C ALA A 226 1.25 -19.57 -9.20
N TRP A 227 1.44 -18.83 -10.29
CA TRP A 227 0.33 -18.31 -11.12
C TRP A 227 -0.39 -19.44 -11.86
N LEU A 228 0.35 -20.42 -12.41
CA LEU A 228 -0.21 -21.62 -13.04
C LEU A 228 -1.06 -22.43 -12.05
N ASN A 229 -0.55 -22.66 -10.84
CA ASN A 229 -1.25 -23.32 -9.72
C ASN A 229 -2.58 -22.62 -9.38
N VAL A 230 -2.58 -21.29 -9.22
CA VAL A 230 -3.79 -20.50 -8.94
C VAL A 230 -4.82 -20.54 -10.07
N LEU A 231 -4.40 -20.80 -11.32
CA LEU A 231 -5.30 -20.98 -12.45
C LEU A 231 -5.78 -22.43 -12.63
N ASP A 232 -5.30 -23.37 -11.80
CA ASP A 232 -5.49 -24.82 -11.95
C ASP A 232 -4.94 -25.36 -13.31
N ILE A 233 -3.83 -24.79 -13.83
CA ILE A 233 -3.24 -25.13 -15.14
C ILE A 233 -1.94 -25.92 -14.98
N TYR A 234 -1.94 -27.17 -15.43
CA TYR A 234 -0.80 -28.10 -15.32
C TYR A 234 0.10 -28.18 -16.57
N SER A 235 -0.22 -27.48 -17.66
CA SER A 235 0.49 -27.54 -18.95
C SER A 235 1.86 -26.81 -18.98
N GLY A 236 2.31 -26.25 -17.85
CA GLY A 236 3.55 -25.47 -17.74
C GLY A 236 3.55 -24.11 -18.46
N LYS A 237 2.50 -23.80 -19.24
CA LYS A 237 2.37 -22.61 -20.10
C LYS A 237 1.18 -21.75 -19.68
N LEU A 238 1.43 -20.48 -19.34
CA LEU A 238 0.35 -19.53 -19.06
C LEU A 238 -0.44 -19.23 -20.35
N PRO A 239 -1.77 -18.98 -20.26
CA PRO A 239 -2.55 -18.42 -21.37
C PRO A 239 -1.88 -17.16 -21.93
N ALA A 240 -1.99 -16.92 -23.24
CA ALA A 240 -1.18 -15.91 -23.92
C ALA A 240 -1.34 -14.48 -23.36
N ASP A 241 -2.55 -14.13 -22.94
CA ASP A 241 -2.90 -12.84 -22.31
C ASP A 241 -2.35 -12.71 -20.88
N HIS A 242 -2.47 -13.78 -20.10
CA HIS A 242 -1.82 -13.92 -18.80
C HIS A 242 -0.29 -13.86 -18.92
N TYR A 243 0.29 -14.47 -19.96
CA TYR A 243 1.73 -14.41 -20.22
C TYR A 243 2.19 -13.01 -20.63
N ALA A 244 1.41 -12.28 -21.43
CA ALA A 244 1.70 -10.88 -21.79
C ALA A 244 1.78 -9.98 -20.53
N ILE A 245 0.85 -10.16 -19.58
CA ILE A 245 0.81 -9.42 -18.31
C ILE A 245 1.90 -9.89 -17.33
N TYR A 246 2.16 -11.19 -17.26
CA TYR A 246 3.30 -11.73 -16.53
C TYR A 246 4.61 -11.09 -17.04
N LYS A 247 4.82 -11.08 -18.37
CA LYS A 247 5.99 -10.49 -19.03
C LYS A 247 6.13 -8.99 -18.76
N SER A 248 5.04 -8.22 -18.77
CA SER A 248 5.08 -6.77 -18.50
C SER A 248 5.28 -6.40 -17.03
N LEU A 249 5.12 -7.35 -16.09
CA LEU A 249 5.37 -7.17 -14.66
C LEU A 249 6.65 -7.83 -14.15
N SER A 250 7.13 -8.91 -14.78
CA SER A 250 8.43 -9.53 -14.50
C SER A 250 9.56 -8.75 -15.18
N ARG A 251 9.51 -8.66 -16.52
CA ARG A 251 10.48 -7.95 -17.36
C ARG A 251 10.05 -6.50 -17.61
N TYR A 252 9.62 -5.82 -16.55
CA TYR A 252 9.01 -4.50 -16.66
C TYR A 252 10.01 -3.42 -17.13
N SER A 253 9.55 -2.59 -18.07
CA SER A 253 10.27 -1.38 -18.49
C SER A 253 9.88 -0.17 -17.63
N TYR A 254 10.79 0.78 -17.46
CA TYR A 254 10.56 1.98 -16.66
C TYR A 254 11.40 3.17 -17.11
N VAL A 255 10.90 4.38 -16.89
CA VAL A 255 11.62 5.64 -17.04
C VAL A 255 11.64 6.30 -15.66
N LYS A 256 12.79 6.86 -15.24
CA LYS A 256 12.82 7.64 -14.00
C LYS A 256 12.08 8.96 -14.22
N LEU A 257 11.25 9.36 -13.25
CA LEU A 257 10.45 10.57 -13.35
C LEU A 257 11.33 11.80 -13.63
N ASP A 258 12.47 11.95 -12.96
CA ASP A 258 13.32 13.13 -13.13
C ASP A 258 13.98 13.20 -14.52
N ASP A 259 14.43 12.07 -15.06
CA ASP A 259 14.95 11.94 -16.44
C ASP A 259 13.87 12.38 -17.47
N ALA A 260 12.64 11.88 -17.32
CA ALA A 260 11.51 12.24 -18.18
C ALA A 260 11.12 13.73 -18.06
N LEU A 261 11.17 14.29 -16.85
CA LEU A 261 10.87 15.71 -16.61
C LEU A 261 11.93 16.62 -17.24
N HIS A 262 13.20 16.24 -17.18
CA HIS A 262 14.29 16.93 -17.85
C HIS A 262 14.08 16.90 -19.37
N ALA A 263 13.94 15.71 -19.96
CA ALA A 263 13.84 15.53 -21.40
C ALA A 263 12.59 16.18 -22.04
N LEU A 264 11.52 16.38 -21.27
CA LEU A 264 10.30 17.08 -21.69
C LEU A 264 10.30 18.60 -21.39
N ASN A 265 11.35 19.13 -20.75
CA ASN A 265 11.44 20.51 -20.22
C ASN A 265 10.34 20.84 -19.18
N ILE A 266 9.89 19.86 -18.39
CA ILE A 266 8.84 20.01 -17.37
C ILE A 266 9.47 20.19 -15.99
N SER A 267 9.63 21.43 -15.56
CA SER A 267 10.10 21.72 -14.19
C SER A 267 9.20 21.06 -13.12
N ARG A 268 9.83 20.50 -12.06
CA ARG A 268 9.16 19.93 -10.88
C ARG A 268 8.18 20.88 -10.18
N THR A 269 8.25 22.20 -10.43
CA THR A 269 7.26 23.19 -9.95
C THR A 269 5.97 23.16 -10.76
N MET A 270 6.04 22.92 -12.08
CA MET A 270 4.88 22.87 -12.98
C MET A 270 3.98 21.65 -12.75
N LEU A 271 4.50 20.59 -12.13
CA LEU A 271 3.71 19.46 -11.60
C LEU A 271 2.63 19.86 -10.58
N ARG A 272 2.66 21.10 -10.09
CA ARG A 272 1.67 21.66 -9.16
C ARG A 272 0.74 22.68 -9.81
N ARG A 273 1.11 23.22 -10.97
CA ARG A 273 0.42 24.26 -11.75
C ARG A 273 1.00 24.25 -13.18
N ARG A 274 0.25 23.82 -14.20
CA ARG A 274 0.40 24.47 -15.52
C ARG A 274 -0.32 25.81 -15.38
N LYS A 275 0.44 26.90 -15.49
CA LYS A 275 -0.09 28.23 -15.83
C LYS A 275 0.39 28.46 -17.25
N GLN A 276 -0.47 28.27 -18.24
CA GLN A 276 -0.11 28.49 -19.64
C GLN A 276 -0.63 29.88 -20.05
N LYS A 277 0.27 30.80 -20.44
CA LYS A 277 -0.15 32.06 -21.06
C LYS A 277 -0.68 31.74 -22.46
N ARG A 278 -1.88 32.22 -22.79
CA ARG A 278 -2.47 32.31 -24.13
C ARG A 278 -3.20 33.66 -24.20
N ALA A 279 -2.97 34.43 -25.27
CA ALA A 279 -3.57 35.76 -25.48
C ALA A 279 -3.58 36.65 -24.20
N GLY A 280 -2.40 36.89 -23.62
CA GLY A 280 -2.21 37.66 -22.38
C GLY A 280 -2.68 36.99 -21.08
N ARG A 281 -3.74 36.16 -21.13
CA ARG A 281 -4.39 35.55 -19.96
C ARG A 281 -3.69 34.26 -19.51
N TYR A 282 -3.71 33.99 -18.20
CA TYR A 282 -3.23 32.73 -17.62
C TYR A 282 -4.33 31.67 -17.64
N VAL A 283 -4.25 30.73 -18.57
CA VAL A 283 -5.14 29.56 -18.60
C VAL A 283 -4.66 28.53 -17.57
N ASN A 284 -5.55 28.13 -16.66
CA ASN A 284 -5.28 27.17 -15.59
C ASN A 284 -5.56 25.71 -16.01
N GLU A 285 -5.24 25.34 -17.25
CA GLU A 285 -5.30 23.94 -17.70
C GLU A 285 -4.32 23.09 -16.84
N PRO A 286 -4.78 22.09 -16.07
CA PRO A 286 -3.87 21.24 -15.30
C PRO A 286 -2.97 20.42 -16.23
N LEU A 287 -1.75 20.11 -15.76
CA LEU A 287 -0.95 19.07 -16.42
C LEU A 287 -1.64 17.73 -16.14
N ILE A 288 -2.18 17.11 -17.18
CA ILE A 288 -2.99 15.89 -17.12
C ILE A 288 -2.14 14.65 -17.45
N SER A 289 -1.22 14.79 -18.41
CA SER A 289 -0.23 13.81 -18.85
C SER A 289 1.13 14.50 -19.04
N LEU A 290 2.23 13.75 -19.05
CA LEU A 290 3.57 14.27 -19.33
C LEU A 290 3.75 14.59 -20.82
N CYS A 291 3.33 13.67 -21.70
CA CYS A 291 3.33 13.85 -23.15
C CYS A 291 1.93 14.27 -23.62
N LYS A 292 1.85 15.14 -24.63
CA LYS A 292 0.60 15.54 -25.28
C LYS A 292 0.08 14.46 -26.24
N HIS A 293 1.01 13.85 -26.99
CA HIS A 293 0.77 12.88 -28.07
C HIS A 293 1.83 11.78 -28.06
N ALA A 294 1.56 10.64 -28.70
CA ALA A 294 2.50 9.50 -28.77
C ALA A 294 3.81 9.84 -29.51
N THR A 295 3.79 10.78 -30.45
CA THR A 295 4.99 11.30 -31.14
C THR A 295 5.95 12.01 -30.19
N GLU A 296 5.45 12.79 -29.22
CA GLU A 296 6.28 13.44 -28.20
C GLU A 296 6.96 12.40 -27.30
N PHE A 297 6.26 11.31 -26.95
CA PHE A 297 6.84 10.19 -26.21
C PHE A 297 7.94 9.47 -27.01
N ARG A 298 7.70 9.13 -28.28
CA ARG A 298 8.72 8.52 -29.16
C ARG A 298 9.96 9.41 -29.24
N ASN A 299 9.78 10.65 -29.68
CA ASN A 299 10.90 11.54 -30.00
C ASN A 299 11.68 12.00 -28.74
N ARG A 300 11.02 12.21 -27.60
CA ARG A 300 11.66 12.81 -26.40
C ARG A 300 11.93 11.83 -25.24
N ILE A 301 11.38 10.61 -25.28
CA ILE A 301 11.61 9.57 -24.25
C ILE A 301 12.23 8.30 -24.85
N SER A 302 11.68 7.79 -25.96
CA SER A 302 12.15 6.54 -26.57
C SER A 302 13.46 6.73 -27.30
N ASN A 303 13.51 7.66 -28.28
CA ASN A 303 14.71 7.96 -29.08
C ASN A 303 15.83 8.60 -28.23
N ALA A 304 15.49 9.15 -27.07
CA ALA A 304 16.42 9.66 -26.06
C ALA A 304 16.99 8.56 -25.13
N ASN A 305 16.70 7.28 -25.40
CA ASN A 305 17.19 6.10 -24.66
C ASN A 305 16.93 6.15 -23.13
N LEU A 306 15.82 6.76 -22.71
CA LEU A 306 15.48 6.91 -21.29
C LEU A 306 14.72 5.71 -20.72
N ILE A 307 14.33 4.76 -21.57
CA ILE A 307 13.61 3.54 -21.21
C ILE A 307 14.62 2.50 -20.70
N ARG A 308 14.51 2.17 -19.42
CA ARG A 308 15.29 1.14 -18.73
C ARG A 308 14.44 -0.12 -18.58
N VAL A 309 15.05 -1.30 -18.45
CA VAL A 309 14.31 -2.57 -18.26
C VAL A 309 14.89 -3.32 -17.07
N ASN A 310 14.02 -3.97 -16.27
CA ASN A 310 14.45 -4.96 -15.28
C ASN A 310 14.42 -6.36 -15.94
N TYR A 311 15.53 -7.11 -15.85
CA TYR A 311 15.63 -8.45 -16.43
C TYR A 311 15.76 -9.59 -15.40
N HIS A 312 15.98 -9.28 -14.11
CA HIS A 312 16.51 -10.28 -13.17
C HIS A 312 15.48 -10.89 -12.21
N LYS A 313 14.82 -10.05 -11.41
CA LYS A 313 13.87 -10.47 -10.37
C LYS A 313 13.06 -9.29 -9.83
N GLY A 314 12.02 -9.60 -9.06
CA GLY A 314 11.11 -8.62 -8.49
C GLY A 314 10.05 -8.09 -9.46
N ILE A 315 9.08 -7.35 -8.92
CA ILE A 315 7.91 -6.80 -9.62
C ILE A 315 7.66 -5.33 -9.22
N PRO A 316 7.03 -4.49 -10.06
CA PRO A 316 7.02 -3.04 -9.85
C PRO A 316 6.11 -2.61 -8.69
N GLN A 317 6.73 -2.11 -7.60
CA GLN A 317 6.05 -1.55 -6.42
C GLN A 317 5.16 -0.34 -6.79
N GLY A 318 3.88 -0.58 -7.08
CA GLY A 318 2.90 0.45 -7.43
C GLY A 318 1.88 0.05 -8.51
N SER A 319 2.09 -1.06 -9.22
CA SER A 319 1.05 -1.68 -10.06
C SER A 319 -0.17 -2.11 -9.23
N PRO A 320 -1.41 -2.03 -9.76
CA PRO A 320 -2.59 -2.61 -9.13
C PRO A 320 -2.49 -4.12 -8.85
N LEU A 321 -1.78 -4.86 -9.71
CA LEU A 321 -1.73 -6.33 -9.69
C LEU A 321 -0.61 -6.87 -8.78
N SER A 322 0.49 -6.12 -8.57
CA SER A 322 1.64 -6.60 -7.81
C SER A 322 1.35 -6.98 -6.35
N GLY A 323 0.33 -6.40 -5.71
CA GLY A 323 -0.08 -6.80 -4.35
C GLY A 323 -0.73 -8.20 -4.30
N LEU A 324 -1.45 -8.59 -5.36
CA LEU A 324 -1.98 -9.94 -5.50
C LEU A 324 -0.88 -10.92 -5.91
N LEU A 325 -0.01 -10.55 -6.85
CA LEU A 325 1.11 -11.41 -7.28
C LEU A 325 2.08 -11.73 -6.13
N ALA A 326 2.35 -10.76 -5.24
CA ALA A 326 3.14 -10.99 -4.04
C ALA A 326 2.45 -11.89 -2.98
N ASN A 327 1.12 -12.02 -3.05
CA ASN A 327 0.39 -13.01 -2.26
C ASN A 327 0.44 -14.39 -2.92
N ILE A 328 0.20 -14.46 -4.24
CA ILE A 328 0.25 -15.70 -5.06
C ILE A 328 1.63 -16.37 -4.99
N TYR A 329 2.71 -15.59 -5.10
CA TYR A 329 4.09 -16.06 -4.98
C TYR A 329 4.33 -16.93 -3.75
N MET A 330 3.71 -16.57 -2.63
CA MET A 330 3.90 -17.21 -1.34
C MET A 330 2.91 -18.35 -1.08
N LEU A 331 2.03 -18.71 -2.03
CA LEU A 331 0.97 -19.70 -1.80
C LEU A 331 1.50 -21.05 -1.32
N GLU A 332 2.49 -21.63 -2.01
CA GLU A 332 3.06 -22.93 -1.62
C GLU A 332 3.81 -22.86 -0.28
N PHE A 333 4.42 -21.70 0.03
CA PHE A 333 4.97 -21.42 1.35
C PHE A 333 3.89 -21.35 2.43
N ASP A 334 2.76 -20.72 2.14
CA ASP A 334 1.63 -20.58 3.06
C ASP A 334 1.01 -21.95 3.38
N ILE A 335 0.80 -22.78 2.35
CA ILE A 335 0.27 -24.15 2.47
C ILE A 335 1.21 -25.01 3.33
N ALA A 336 2.50 -25.04 3.01
CA ALA A 336 3.49 -25.80 3.78
C ALA A 336 3.64 -25.28 5.22
N SER A 337 3.60 -23.96 5.42
CA SER A 337 3.64 -23.35 6.75
C SER A 337 2.42 -23.74 7.60
N LYS A 338 1.20 -23.64 7.05
CA LYS A 338 -0.03 -24.03 7.76
C LYS A 338 0.04 -25.50 8.19
N ARG A 339 0.22 -26.42 7.23
CA ARG A 339 0.23 -27.87 7.48
C ARG A 339 1.31 -28.32 8.46
N TYR A 340 2.46 -27.64 8.52
CA TYR A 340 3.50 -27.95 9.51
C TYR A 340 3.18 -27.40 10.90
N LEU A 341 2.71 -26.16 10.99
CA LEU A 341 2.44 -25.48 12.26
C LEU A 341 1.20 -26.03 13.00
N GLU A 342 0.24 -26.57 12.26
CA GLU A 342 -0.97 -27.19 12.82
C GLU A 342 -0.66 -28.42 13.71
N ASN A 343 0.39 -29.19 13.41
CA ASN A 343 0.85 -30.32 14.25
C ASN A 343 1.26 -29.88 15.68
N PHE A 344 1.47 -28.59 15.90
CA PHE A 344 1.92 -27.99 17.16
C PHE A 344 0.91 -26.97 17.71
N ASN A 345 -0.31 -26.93 17.16
CA ASN A 345 -1.33 -25.91 17.44
C ASN A 345 -0.82 -24.46 17.26
N ALA A 346 0.21 -24.25 16.42
CA ALA A 346 0.86 -22.96 16.26
C ALA A 346 0.13 -22.08 15.23
N MET A 347 -0.24 -20.86 15.64
CA MET A 347 -1.07 -19.96 14.86
C MET A 347 -0.24 -19.14 13.87
N TYR A 348 -0.57 -19.22 12.58
CA TYR A 348 0.18 -18.60 11.48
C TYR A 348 -0.56 -17.39 10.86
N PHE A 349 0.11 -16.24 10.77
CA PHE A 349 -0.43 -15.03 10.12
C PHE A 349 0.58 -14.33 9.21
N ARG A 350 0.26 -14.15 7.92
CA ARG A 350 1.08 -13.39 6.96
C ARG A 350 0.39 -12.12 6.48
N TYR A 351 1.09 -11.00 6.60
CA TYR A 351 0.72 -9.71 6.02
C TYR A 351 1.79 -9.27 5.02
N CYS A 352 1.68 -9.76 3.78
CA CYS A 352 2.63 -9.49 2.69
C CYS A 352 4.04 -10.03 3.01
N ASP A 353 4.95 -9.15 3.45
CA ASP A 353 6.34 -9.41 3.83
C ASP A 353 6.55 -9.51 5.36
N ASP A 354 5.57 -9.11 6.17
CA ASP A 354 5.53 -9.33 7.62
C ASP A 354 4.87 -10.70 7.92
N ILE A 355 5.54 -11.59 8.65
CA ILE A 355 5.01 -12.89 9.13
C ILE A 355 4.99 -12.89 10.67
N LEU A 356 3.94 -13.45 11.26
CA LEU A 356 3.82 -13.74 12.70
C LEU A 356 3.44 -15.21 12.88
N ILE A 357 4.14 -15.89 13.79
CA ILE A 357 3.80 -17.22 14.27
C ILE A 357 3.67 -17.13 15.80
N ILE A 358 2.58 -17.65 16.36
CA ILE A 358 2.38 -17.80 17.81
C ILE A 358 2.45 -19.29 18.12
N ILE A 359 3.47 -19.70 18.88
CA ILE A 359 3.79 -21.09 19.21
C ILE A 359 3.41 -21.32 20.68
N PRO A 360 2.40 -22.15 21.00
CA PRO A 360 2.00 -22.44 22.37
C PRO A 360 3.12 -23.10 23.20
N GLY A 361 3.07 -22.89 24.51
CA GLY A 361 4.04 -23.44 25.48
C GLY A 361 5.36 -22.66 25.56
N ASP A 362 6.28 -23.21 26.33
CA ASP A 362 7.63 -22.67 26.57
C ASP A 362 8.76 -23.62 26.12
N ASN A 363 8.44 -24.61 25.27
CA ASN A 363 9.40 -25.50 24.63
C ASN A 363 10.32 -24.74 23.65
N VAL A 364 11.55 -24.51 24.10
CA VAL A 364 12.63 -23.85 23.36
C VAL A 364 13.07 -24.62 22.11
N GLN A 365 13.03 -25.96 22.13
CA GLN A 365 13.47 -26.76 20.99
C GLN A 365 12.47 -26.66 19.84
N LEU A 366 11.17 -26.77 20.14
CA LEU A 366 10.08 -26.56 19.18
C LEU A 366 10.17 -25.19 18.49
N LEU A 367 10.53 -24.13 19.22
CA LEU A 367 10.79 -22.80 18.65
C LEU A 367 11.93 -22.83 17.62
N LYS A 368 13.04 -23.52 17.90
CA LYS A 368 14.16 -23.67 16.96
C LYS A 368 13.77 -24.48 15.73
N ASP A 369 13.01 -25.56 15.92
CA ASP A 369 12.60 -26.47 14.84
C ASP A 369 11.64 -25.75 13.87
N ILE A 370 10.66 -25.03 14.41
CA ILE A 370 9.79 -24.13 13.64
C ILE A 370 10.59 -23.03 12.94
N GLN A 371 11.55 -22.38 13.61
CA GLN A 371 12.42 -21.38 13.00
C GLN A 371 13.22 -21.97 11.82
N ASN A 372 13.78 -23.16 11.99
CA ASN A 372 14.59 -23.84 10.99
C ASN A 372 13.75 -24.25 9.78
N TYR A 373 12.60 -24.88 10.00
CA TYR A 373 11.67 -25.29 8.94
C TYR A 373 11.18 -24.08 8.11
N ILE A 374 10.72 -23.01 8.78
CA ILE A 374 10.26 -21.78 8.12
C ILE A 374 11.41 -21.09 7.38
N SER A 375 12.64 -21.11 7.90
CA SER A 375 13.83 -20.60 7.22
C SER A 375 14.16 -21.39 5.94
N GLN A 376 14.06 -22.71 5.99
CA GLN A 376 14.22 -23.59 4.82
C GLN A 376 13.12 -23.32 3.77
N LEU A 377 11.86 -23.12 4.17
CA LEU A 377 10.78 -22.74 3.26
C LEU A 377 10.99 -21.36 2.62
N VAL A 378 11.47 -20.34 3.35
CA VAL A 378 11.81 -19.03 2.72
C VAL A 378 12.96 -19.20 1.72
N LYS A 379 13.93 -20.08 2.02
CA LYS A 379 15.07 -20.37 1.13
C LYS A 379 14.65 -21.14 -0.14
N SER A 380 13.73 -22.11 -0.05
CA SER A 380 13.23 -22.85 -1.22
C SER A 380 12.45 -21.93 -2.18
N GLN A 381 11.73 -20.95 -1.65
CA GLN A 381 11.11 -19.86 -2.42
C GLN A 381 12.11 -18.84 -3.00
N LYS A 382 13.42 -19.12 -2.97
CA LYS A 382 14.51 -18.25 -3.46
C LYS A 382 14.54 -16.86 -2.80
N LEU A 383 14.02 -16.74 -1.57
CA LEU A 383 13.97 -15.49 -0.78
C LEU A 383 14.97 -15.52 0.40
N GLN A 384 15.06 -14.41 1.13
CA GLN A 384 15.91 -14.29 2.34
C GLN A 384 15.17 -13.57 3.47
N ILE A 385 15.27 -14.10 4.68
CA ILE A 385 14.80 -13.46 5.92
C ILE A 385 15.69 -12.24 6.24
N GLN A 386 15.09 -11.19 6.82
CA GLN A 386 15.81 -10.03 7.33
C GLN A 386 16.10 -10.21 8.83
N GLU A 387 17.06 -11.07 9.17
CA GLU A 387 17.48 -11.42 10.55
C GLU A 387 17.50 -10.21 11.50
N SER A 388 18.10 -9.09 11.08
CA SER A 388 18.20 -7.84 11.84
C SER A 388 16.85 -7.10 12.13
N LYS A 389 15.72 -7.73 11.82
CA LYS A 389 14.36 -7.31 12.18
C LYS A 389 13.56 -8.44 12.83
N THR A 390 13.97 -9.70 12.62
CA THR A 390 13.31 -10.85 13.21
C THR A 390 13.32 -10.71 14.72
N GLU A 391 12.19 -11.05 15.34
CA GLU A 391 11.89 -10.69 16.72
C GLU A 391 11.16 -11.85 17.40
N ILE A 392 11.76 -12.37 18.47
CA ILE A 392 11.13 -13.36 19.35
C ILE A 392 10.69 -12.65 20.63
N VAL A 393 9.43 -12.80 21.00
CA VAL A 393 8.87 -12.35 22.29
C VAL A 393 8.24 -13.55 22.98
N PHE A 394 8.61 -13.81 24.22
CA PHE A 394 8.01 -14.87 25.03
C PHE A 394 7.02 -14.27 26.03
N PHE A 395 5.84 -14.87 26.10
CA PHE A 395 4.76 -14.51 27.02
C PHE A 395 4.47 -15.69 27.94
N LYS A 396 4.30 -15.43 29.24
CA LYS A 396 3.85 -16.41 30.23
C LYS A 396 2.82 -15.79 31.16
N LYS A 397 1.82 -16.57 31.56
CA LYS A 397 0.80 -16.18 32.52
C LYS A 397 1.37 -16.29 33.92
N ILE A 398 1.27 -15.20 34.69
CA ILE A 398 1.77 -15.09 36.06
C ILE A 398 0.73 -14.26 36.83
N ASP A 399 0.21 -14.77 37.94
CA ASP A 399 -0.87 -14.15 38.71
C ASP A 399 -2.13 -13.90 37.86
N ASN A 400 -2.50 -14.86 37.01
CA ASN A 400 -3.57 -14.76 35.99
C ASN A 400 -3.36 -13.65 34.92
N HIS A 401 -2.22 -12.95 34.94
CA HIS A 401 -1.88 -11.90 33.97
C HIS A 401 -0.79 -12.36 33.00
N ILE A 402 -0.96 -12.08 31.71
CA ILE A 402 0.05 -12.36 30.69
C ILE A 402 1.14 -11.29 30.74
N LYS A 403 2.38 -11.72 30.98
CA LYS A 403 3.56 -10.86 31.10
C LYS A 403 4.63 -11.31 30.10
N ILE A 404 5.41 -10.38 29.59
CA ILE A 404 6.61 -10.71 28.80
C ILE A 404 7.71 -11.15 29.76
N VAL A 405 8.26 -12.33 29.52
CA VAL A 405 9.35 -12.93 30.30
C VAL A 405 10.58 -13.08 29.41
N MET A 406 11.78 -12.84 29.94
CA MET A 406 13.01 -13.26 29.28
C MET A 406 13.19 -14.76 29.59
N PRO A 407 13.11 -15.67 28.60
CA PRO A 407 13.36 -17.08 28.87
C PRO A 407 14.82 -17.27 29.25
N MET A 408 15.10 -18.25 30.11
CA MET A 408 16.48 -18.66 30.42
C MET A 408 17.06 -19.46 29.25
N LEU A 409 17.43 -18.72 28.21
CA LEU A 409 18.06 -19.23 27.00
C LEU A 409 19.56 -19.01 27.10
N GLU A 410 20.31 -20.11 27.00
CA GLU A 410 21.75 -20.09 26.74
C GLU A 410 22.02 -19.25 25.49
N LYS A 411 23.00 -18.34 25.58
CA LYS A 411 23.19 -17.25 24.59
C LYS A 411 23.55 -17.76 23.21
N ASP A 412 24.13 -18.96 23.14
CA ASP A 412 24.93 -19.43 22.01
C ASP A 412 24.14 -20.36 21.08
N ASN A 413 22.95 -20.82 21.52
CA ASN A 413 22.14 -21.84 20.85
C ASN A 413 20.89 -21.31 20.11
N ILE A 414 20.80 -19.99 19.84
CA ILE A 414 19.74 -19.40 18.98
C ILE A 414 20.35 -18.87 17.68
N MET A 415 20.00 -19.52 16.57
CA MET A 415 20.56 -19.24 15.24
C MET A 415 20.27 -17.81 14.77
N GLY A 416 21.23 -16.90 14.94
CA GLY A 416 21.26 -15.55 14.35
C GLY A 416 20.19 -14.54 14.81
N MET A 417 19.39 -14.86 15.84
CA MET A 417 18.17 -14.11 16.17
C MET A 417 18.06 -13.76 17.66
N SER A 418 17.64 -12.53 17.94
CA SER A 418 17.61 -12.00 19.31
C SER A 418 16.22 -11.98 19.93
N ILE A 419 16.14 -12.44 21.18
CA ILE A 419 15.02 -12.20 22.10
C ILE A 419 14.80 -10.69 22.24
N SER A 420 13.54 -10.25 22.21
CA SER A 420 13.22 -8.83 22.17
C SER A 420 13.41 -8.12 23.51
N LYS A 421 14.53 -7.41 23.64
CA LYS A 421 14.81 -6.48 24.74
C LYS A 421 13.96 -5.19 24.70
N LYS A 422 12.80 -5.20 24.02
CA LYS A 422 11.90 -4.04 23.87
C LYS A 422 10.81 -3.96 24.94
N GLY A 423 10.46 -5.09 25.57
CA GLY A 423 9.31 -5.19 26.48
C GLY A 423 7.94 -5.05 25.80
N TYR A 424 7.85 -5.32 24.48
CA TYR A 424 6.59 -5.41 23.75
C TYR A 424 6.74 -6.19 22.43
N LEU A 425 5.70 -6.92 22.04
CA LEU A 425 5.47 -7.39 20.67
C LEU A 425 4.99 -6.22 19.80
N GLN A 426 5.31 -6.22 18.49
CA GLN A 426 5.05 -5.08 17.60
C GLN A 426 4.41 -5.48 16.27
N TYR A 427 3.13 -5.84 16.28
CA TYR A 427 2.40 -6.29 15.09
C TYR A 427 1.57 -5.19 14.41
N LEU A 428 1.58 -5.16 13.07
CA LEU A 428 0.77 -4.31 12.15
C LEU A 428 0.65 -2.80 12.43
N GLY A 429 1.50 -2.25 13.30
CA GLY A 429 1.52 -0.82 13.67
C GLY A 429 1.03 -0.52 15.10
N MET A 430 0.54 -1.55 15.79
CA MET A 430 0.33 -1.56 17.24
C MET A 430 1.61 -2.04 17.96
N ILE A 431 1.60 -1.98 19.29
CA ILE A 431 2.49 -2.70 20.20
C ILE A 431 1.67 -3.30 21.33
N PHE A 432 2.12 -4.43 21.91
CA PHE A 432 1.47 -5.17 22.97
C PHE A 432 2.49 -5.66 24.00
N ASP A 433 2.28 -5.36 25.28
CA ASP A 433 3.19 -5.69 26.39
C ASP A 433 2.73 -6.89 27.26
N GLY A 434 1.57 -7.46 26.95
CA GLY A 434 0.92 -8.56 27.70
C GLY A 434 -0.41 -8.14 28.31
N GLU A 435 -0.52 -6.87 28.75
CA GLU A 435 -1.76 -6.29 29.27
C GLU A 435 -2.36 -5.26 28.28
N ARG A 436 -1.51 -4.45 27.63
CA ARG A 436 -1.90 -3.19 26.97
C ARG A 436 -1.55 -3.22 25.50
N ALA A 437 -2.55 -2.96 24.64
CA ALA A 437 -2.35 -2.74 23.21
C ALA A 437 -2.43 -1.24 22.88
N ILE A 438 -1.34 -0.64 22.38
CA ILE A 438 -1.32 0.79 21.99
C ILE A 438 -0.69 1.04 20.62
N ILE A 439 -0.96 2.19 20.00
CA ILE A 439 -0.38 2.52 18.68
C ILE A 439 1.11 2.80 18.85
N ARG A 440 1.95 2.16 18.02
CA ARG A 440 3.41 2.27 18.08
C ARG A 440 3.86 3.74 18.15
N PRO A 441 4.71 4.15 19.12
CA PRO A 441 5.16 5.55 19.29
C PRO A 441 5.77 6.17 18.02
N GLY A 442 6.43 5.38 17.18
CA GLY A 442 6.96 5.83 15.89
C GLY A 442 5.89 6.32 14.89
N SER A 443 4.65 5.86 15.02
CA SER A 443 3.49 6.36 14.24
C SER A 443 2.98 7.68 14.79
N ILE A 444 2.86 7.82 16.12
CA ILE A 444 2.52 9.08 16.80
C ILE A 444 3.55 10.18 16.47
N SER A 445 4.85 9.87 16.52
CA SER A 445 5.93 10.79 16.14
C SER A 445 5.83 11.22 14.66
N ARG A 446 5.51 10.29 13.75
CA ARG A 446 5.26 10.58 12.32
C ARG A 446 4.05 11.48 12.10
N PHE A 447 2.99 11.33 12.89
CA PHE A 447 1.81 12.21 12.85
C PHE A 447 2.17 13.65 13.25
N TYR A 448 2.76 13.85 14.44
CA TYR A 448 3.14 15.20 14.88
C TYR A 448 4.16 15.87 13.96
N LYS A 449 5.14 15.13 13.43
CA LYS A 449 6.09 15.65 12.42
C LYS A 449 5.39 16.10 11.12
N LYS A 450 4.30 15.44 10.70
CA LYS A 450 3.47 15.86 9.56
C LYS A 450 2.64 17.12 9.89
N LEU A 451 2.02 17.18 11.08
CA LEU A 451 1.29 18.35 11.57
C LEU A 451 2.19 19.60 11.63
N HIS A 452 3.34 19.54 12.30
CA HIS A 452 4.22 20.71 12.43
C HIS A 452 4.77 21.18 11.07
N LYS A 453 5.07 20.24 10.15
CA LYS A 453 5.47 20.56 8.77
C LYS A 453 4.33 21.21 7.97
N ALA A 454 3.08 20.83 8.22
CA ALA A 454 1.92 21.46 7.59
C ALA A 454 1.62 22.85 8.17
N LYS A 455 1.73 23.04 9.49
CA LYS A 455 1.61 24.35 10.15
C LYS A 455 2.66 25.34 9.64
N LYS A 456 3.94 24.97 9.63
CA LYS A 456 5.04 25.81 9.08
C LYS A 456 4.90 26.09 7.57
N LEU A 457 4.20 25.24 6.82
CA LEU A 457 3.87 25.49 5.42
C LEU A 457 2.69 26.45 5.26
N ALA A 458 1.64 26.32 6.08
CA ALA A 458 0.48 27.21 6.04
C ALA A 458 0.89 28.66 6.36
N ILE A 459 1.72 28.84 7.40
CA ILE A 459 2.33 30.13 7.76
C ILE A 459 3.12 30.68 6.57
N LYS A 460 4.10 29.93 6.04
CA LYS A 460 4.86 30.34 4.83
C LYS A 460 4.03 30.58 3.56
N SER A 461 2.76 30.17 3.51
CA SER A 461 1.83 30.56 2.46
C SER A 461 1.15 31.89 2.76
N LYS A 462 0.68 32.11 4.00
CA LYS A 462 0.19 33.42 4.48
C LYS A 462 1.25 34.49 4.19
N ASP A 463 2.46 34.31 4.72
CA ASP A 463 3.56 35.28 4.67
C ASP A 463 3.89 35.72 3.23
N LYS A 464 3.95 34.76 2.29
CA LYS A 464 4.34 35.01 0.88
C LYS A 464 3.16 35.34 -0.04
N ASN A 465 1.92 35.25 0.46
CA ASN A 465 0.76 35.83 -0.21
C ASN A 465 0.50 37.27 0.23
N ARG A 466 0.95 37.63 1.44
CA ARG A 466 0.45 38.78 2.25
C ARG A 466 -1.05 38.65 2.57
N ASP A 467 -1.54 37.42 2.82
CA ASP A 467 -2.88 37.22 3.38
C ASP A 467 -2.87 37.62 4.87
N ASP A 468 -3.95 38.17 5.43
CA ASP A 468 -4.08 38.37 6.89
C ASP A 468 -4.52 37.10 7.62
N ILE A 469 -5.33 36.27 6.96
CA ILE A 469 -5.98 35.10 7.55
C ILE A 469 -5.18 33.83 7.28
N LEU A 470 -4.87 33.07 8.33
CA LEU A 470 -4.27 31.74 8.20
C LEU A 470 -5.36 30.69 7.89
N TYR A 471 -5.46 30.21 6.65
CA TYR A 471 -6.46 29.22 6.23
C TYR A 471 -6.28 27.83 6.89
N LYS A 472 -6.92 27.62 8.05
CA LYS A 472 -6.79 26.41 8.88
C LYS A 472 -7.56 25.16 8.38
N HIS A 473 -8.50 25.25 7.43
CA HIS A 473 -9.36 24.12 7.02
C HIS A 473 -8.57 22.83 6.70
N LYS A 474 -7.48 22.91 5.92
CA LYS A 474 -6.64 21.75 5.57
C LYS A 474 -5.84 21.20 6.75
N LEU A 475 -5.64 21.97 7.83
CA LEU A 475 -5.02 21.50 9.08
C LEU A 475 -6.05 20.73 9.92
N TYR A 476 -7.24 21.29 10.13
CA TYR A 476 -8.33 20.61 10.85
C TYR A 476 -8.72 19.29 10.17
N SER A 477 -9.06 19.32 8.87
CA SER A 477 -9.45 18.13 8.09
C SER A 477 -8.42 16.99 8.14
N ARG A 478 -7.12 17.31 8.23
CA ARG A 478 -6.03 16.31 8.21
C ARG A 478 -5.47 15.92 9.58
N TYR A 479 -5.64 16.75 10.62
CA TYR A 479 -4.97 16.56 11.91
C TYR A 479 -5.86 16.78 13.14
N SER A 480 -7.15 17.11 13.00
CA SER A 480 -8.13 17.11 14.09
C SER A 480 -9.22 16.06 13.91
N HIS A 481 -10.04 15.91 14.95
CA HIS A 481 -11.24 15.10 14.95
C HIS A 481 -12.34 15.57 13.97
N LEU A 482 -12.21 16.77 13.38
CA LEU A 482 -13.15 17.35 12.40
C LEU A 482 -13.00 16.75 10.99
N GLY A 483 -12.07 15.81 10.77
CA GLY A 483 -11.86 15.13 9.50
C GLY A 483 -12.16 13.62 9.56
N HIS A 484 -13.00 13.12 8.65
CA HIS A 484 -13.47 11.72 8.69
C HIS A 484 -12.37 10.67 8.43
N ARG A 485 -11.41 10.94 7.53
CA ARG A 485 -10.39 9.96 7.10
C ARG A 485 -8.98 10.49 7.33
N ASN A 486 -8.54 10.50 8.60
CA ASN A 486 -7.21 10.94 8.99
C ASN A 486 -6.63 10.09 10.13
N PHE A 487 -5.46 10.46 10.67
CA PHE A 487 -4.82 9.69 11.73
C PHE A 487 -5.56 9.78 13.08
N VAL A 488 -6.27 10.89 13.37
CA VAL A 488 -7.08 11.01 14.59
C VAL A 488 -8.30 10.09 14.51
N SER A 489 -8.94 9.95 13.34
CA SER A 489 -10.02 8.97 13.16
C SER A 489 -9.54 7.50 13.08
N TYR A 490 -8.28 7.26 12.67
CA TYR A 490 -7.63 5.96 12.89
C TYR A 490 -7.48 5.67 14.40
N VAL A 491 -6.93 6.62 15.16
CA VAL A 491 -6.69 6.45 16.61
C VAL A 491 -8.01 6.28 17.39
N LYS A 492 -9.08 7.00 17.02
CA LYS A 492 -10.42 6.79 17.59
C LYS A 492 -10.90 5.35 17.38
N ARG A 493 -10.87 4.83 16.14
CA ARG A 493 -11.31 3.45 15.85
C ARG A 493 -10.45 2.39 16.52
N ALA A 494 -9.14 2.61 16.67
CA ALA A 494 -8.28 1.72 17.44
C ALA A 494 -8.67 1.71 18.93
N SER A 495 -8.92 2.90 19.51
CA SER A 495 -9.38 3.04 20.90
C SER A 495 -10.76 2.44 21.15
N GLN A 496 -11.63 2.40 20.15
CA GLN A 496 -12.93 1.71 20.22
C GLN A 496 -12.76 0.20 20.11
N HIS A 497 -12.01 -0.31 19.13
CA HIS A 497 -11.92 -1.75 18.88
C HIS A 497 -11.08 -2.52 19.92
N PHE A 498 -10.10 -1.88 20.53
CA PHE A 498 -9.36 -2.41 21.69
C PHE A 498 -9.98 -2.01 23.03
N GLU A 499 -11.09 -1.28 23.02
CA GLU A 499 -11.81 -0.75 24.20
C GLU A 499 -10.97 0.12 25.16
N ASP A 500 -9.73 0.44 24.77
CA ASP A 500 -8.77 1.15 25.59
C ASP A 500 -8.68 2.64 25.26
N HIS A 501 -9.18 3.46 26.19
CA HIS A 501 -9.08 4.92 26.17
C HIS A 501 -7.63 5.47 26.19
N ARG A 502 -6.64 4.68 26.65
CA ARG A 502 -5.20 5.04 26.64
C ARG A 502 -4.71 5.27 25.21
N ILE A 503 -5.24 4.54 24.22
CA ILE A 503 -4.98 4.75 22.79
C ILE A 503 -5.41 6.16 22.35
N LYS A 504 -6.64 6.58 22.68
CA LYS A 504 -7.16 7.94 22.42
C LYS A 504 -6.34 9.02 23.14
N ARG A 505 -5.85 8.74 24.36
CA ARG A 505 -4.96 9.64 25.11
C ARG A 505 -3.62 9.90 24.38
N GLN A 506 -3.09 8.98 23.57
CA GLN A 506 -1.84 9.16 22.81
C GLN A 506 -1.84 10.37 21.85
N VAL A 507 -3.02 10.85 21.43
CA VAL A 507 -3.16 12.05 20.58
C VAL A 507 -3.87 13.22 21.27
N ARG A 508 -4.02 13.21 22.60
CA ARG A 508 -4.78 14.26 23.34
C ARG A 508 -4.35 15.69 22.97
N ASN A 509 -3.05 15.92 22.81
CA ASN A 509 -2.46 17.23 22.48
C ASN A 509 -2.44 17.54 20.97
N HIS A 510 -3.27 16.90 20.13
CA HIS A 510 -3.32 17.20 18.69
C HIS A 510 -3.91 18.61 18.42
N PHE A 511 -5.03 18.94 19.05
CA PHE A 511 -5.77 20.18 18.75
C PHE A 511 -4.99 21.43 19.18
N LYS A 512 -4.44 21.41 20.41
CA LYS A 512 -3.54 22.46 20.95
C LYS A 512 -2.25 22.69 20.14
N LYS A 513 -1.94 21.87 19.12
CA LYS A 513 -0.74 21.99 18.28
C LYS A 513 -1.03 22.45 16.84
N ILE A 514 -2.30 22.53 16.42
CA ILE A 514 -2.72 23.09 15.12
C ILE A 514 -2.44 24.60 15.07
#